data_AF-A0AAJ6QQ58-F1
#
_entry.id   AF-A0AAJ6QQ58-F1
#
_cell.length_a   1.000
_cell.length_b   1.000
_cell.length_c   1.000
_cell.angle_alpha   90.00
_cell.angle_beta   90.00
_cell.angle_gamma   90.00
#
_symmetry.space_group_name_H-M   'P 1'
#
loop_
_entity.id
_entity.type
_entity.pdbx_description
1 polymer ?
#
loop_
_entity_poly.entity_id
_entity_poly.type
_entity_poly.pdbx_seq_one_letter_code
_entity_poly.pdbx_strand_id
1 'polypeptide(L)'
;MAFTCGLRIIIALGLLLETRAENLTRCYGALGCFSTGGAFSDPRALRHLVSVLPWSRERIRTQILLYTETNRDKPDRFLWNTVSPSTLRKSKFNSSKKLVIMVHGYLQIVDIDKTQLMIKDTFIDYLDSNFIFVSWSRGSMTGYWTAAANTRIVGAEIALLIEKIIETFNYRKSDIHLLGHSLGGHIIGYAGRRMPGLRRLTALDPADPFFQNGDPEIRIDPSDGDFVEALHTDSRVFVPAIPIGGYGMWDPVGHVDVYVNGGVNQPACLSLQPAKVVLTSTNEKNPFMLARELVVCHHMYVVRLVAGIFVRDGNCALVSYQCANFTDFLNGRCTDCGPDTAKCFELGKGGEAYRRYRDAHDWPRRFFILTHVGPPYCMHHYEIRLRLSRETDVTEAQIAFVFEDVDGSLSIRAMVHDGHVRLVSREEAQAWVVGVVSTIKPQIKTIRLSWISLDRNKRLKLAPTSRLTVYYMNRIIPTRDKNKYLEDFCGPEGLLPDREEIIFAKC
;
A
#
# COMPACT_ATOMS: atom_id res chain seq x y z
N MET A 1 17.41 -63.17 22.33
CA MET A 1 16.27 -62.78 23.21
C MET A 1 16.65 -61.50 23.93
N ALA A 2 16.33 -60.33 23.35
CA ALA A 2 16.31 -58.99 23.98
C ALA A 2 16.28 -57.92 22.88
N PHE A 3 15.19 -57.78 22.11
CA PHE A 3 14.99 -56.62 21.21
C PHE A 3 13.52 -56.48 20.79
N THR A 4 12.57 -56.54 21.73
CA THR A 4 11.13 -56.32 21.41
C THR A 4 10.33 -55.65 22.54
N CYS A 5 10.96 -54.89 23.45
CA CYS A 5 10.25 -54.19 24.53
C CYS A 5 10.39 -52.64 24.51
N GLY A 6 10.94 -52.05 23.44
CA GLY A 6 11.20 -50.61 23.35
C GLY A 6 10.21 -49.80 22.49
N LEU A 7 9.32 -50.43 21.73
CA LEU A 7 8.54 -49.75 20.68
C LEU A 7 7.04 -49.58 21.01
N ARG A 8 6.57 -50.02 22.18
CA ARG A 8 5.16 -49.85 22.61
C ARG A 8 4.93 -48.75 23.65
N ILE A 9 6.00 -48.15 24.20
CA ILE A 9 5.87 -47.02 25.15
C ILE A 9 5.89 -45.66 24.43
N ILE A 10 6.47 -45.57 23.22
CA ILE A 10 6.53 -44.31 22.46
C ILE A 10 5.21 -44.00 21.73
N ILE A 11 4.39 -45.01 21.40
CA ILE A 11 3.09 -44.80 20.75
C ILE A 11 1.99 -44.44 21.76
N ALA A 12 2.15 -44.79 23.05
CA ALA A 12 1.21 -44.43 24.11
C ALA A 12 1.44 -43.02 24.70
N LEU A 13 2.63 -42.42 24.50
CA LEU A 13 2.94 -41.05 24.90
C LEU A 13 2.72 -40.00 23.79
N GLY A 14 2.49 -40.43 22.55
CA GLY A 14 2.17 -39.56 21.41
C GLY A 14 0.69 -39.24 21.22
N LEU A 15 -0.20 -39.80 22.06
CA LEU A 15 -1.67 -39.68 21.91
C LEU A 15 -2.37 -39.01 23.09
N LEU A 16 -1.63 -38.41 24.04
CA LEU A 16 -2.21 -37.80 25.25
C LEU A 16 -1.48 -36.52 25.66
N LEU A 17 -1.26 -35.57 24.75
CA LEU A 17 -1.08 -34.16 25.11
C LEU A 17 -1.66 -33.26 24.00
N GLU A 18 -2.95 -33.45 23.68
CA GLU A 18 -3.76 -32.27 23.36
C GLU A 18 -3.97 -31.52 24.67
N THR A 19 -2.96 -30.77 25.11
CA THR A 19 -3.18 -29.74 26.11
C THR A 19 -4.07 -28.71 25.44
N ARG A 20 -5.39 -28.79 25.64
CA ARG A 20 -6.31 -27.69 25.33
C ARG A 20 -5.74 -26.46 26.01
N ALA A 21 -5.17 -25.53 25.25
CA ALA A 21 -4.85 -24.21 25.77
C ALA A 21 -6.15 -23.62 26.32
N GLU A 22 -6.19 -23.34 27.62
CA GLU A 22 -7.39 -22.78 28.24
C GLU A 22 -7.70 -21.41 27.61
N ASN A 23 -8.94 -21.23 27.15
CA ASN A 23 -9.39 -19.95 26.60
C ASN A 23 -9.47 -18.93 27.73
N LEU A 24 -8.52 -18.01 27.79
CA LEU A 24 -8.51 -16.93 28.76
C LEU A 24 -9.38 -15.77 28.27
N THR A 25 -10.13 -15.15 29.17
CA THR A 25 -10.94 -13.96 28.86
C THR A 25 -10.76 -12.89 29.93
N ARG A 26 -10.61 -11.63 29.51
CA ARG A 26 -10.48 -10.48 30.42
C ARG A 26 -11.30 -9.28 29.95
N CYS A 27 -11.99 -8.61 30.87
CA CYS A 27 -12.86 -7.48 30.57
C CYS A 27 -12.28 -6.15 31.09
N TYR A 28 -12.47 -5.07 30.33
CA TYR A 28 -11.90 -3.74 30.62
C TYR A 28 -13.00 -2.65 30.64
N GLY A 29 -14.04 -2.88 31.45
CA GLY A 29 -15.19 -1.97 31.59
C GLY A 29 -15.83 -1.67 30.24
N ALA A 30 -15.91 -0.39 29.88
CA ALA A 30 -16.54 0.06 28.63
C ALA A 30 -15.89 -0.47 27.33
N LEU A 31 -14.72 -1.12 27.34
CA LEU A 31 -14.17 -1.76 26.13
C LEU A 31 -14.71 -3.17 25.89
N GLY A 32 -15.46 -3.73 26.85
CA GLY A 32 -15.90 -5.13 26.80
C GLY A 32 -14.81 -6.12 27.17
N CYS A 33 -14.98 -7.36 26.70
CA CYS A 33 -14.16 -8.52 27.04
C CYS A 33 -13.32 -9.00 25.84
N PHE A 34 -12.12 -9.49 26.12
CA PHE A 34 -11.15 -9.93 25.15
C PHE A 34 -10.74 -11.36 25.49
N SER A 35 -10.98 -12.28 24.54
CA SER A 35 -10.68 -13.70 24.68
C SER A 35 -9.47 -14.11 23.84
N THR A 36 -8.74 -15.13 24.29
CA THR A 36 -7.74 -15.87 23.51
C THR A 36 -8.32 -17.08 22.77
N GLY A 37 -9.64 -17.31 22.88
CA GLY A 37 -10.37 -18.36 22.16
C GLY A 37 -10.83 -17.98 20.76
N GLY A 38 -11.48 -18.91 20.07
CA GLY A 38 -12.05 -18.70 18.73
C GLY A 38 -10.96 -18.39 17.69
N ALA A 39 -11.18 -17.35 16.88
CA ALA A 39 -10.24 -16.88 15.86
C ALA A 39 -8.87 -16.44 16.44
N PHE A 40 -8.82 -16.10 17.74
CA PHE A 40 -7.60 -15.69 18.43
C PHE A 40 -6.81 -16.86 19.04
N SER A 41 -7.37 -18.08 18.98
CA SER A 41 -6.66 -19.28 19.44
C SER A 41 -5.71 -19.77 18.36
N ASP A 42 -4.50 -20.18 18.74
CA ASP A 42 -3.56 -20.88 17.85
C ASP A 42 -3.40 -22.33 18.31
N PRO A 43 -4.30 -23.24 17.91
CA PRO A 43 -4.36 -24.59 18.47
C PRO A 43 -3.12 -25.44 18.16
N ARG A 44 -2.31 -25.03 17.17
CA ARG A 44 -1.11 -25.76 16.77
C ARG A 44 0.18 -24.97 17.01
N ALA A 45 0.11 -23.74 17.52
CA ALA A 45 1.24 -22.80 17.58
C ALA A 45 1.96 -22.59 16.22
N LEU A 46 1.29 -22.93 15.11
CA LEU A 46 1.85 -22.94 13.75
C LEU A 46 1.54 -21.65 13.00
N ARG A 47 0.54 -20.87 13.47
CA ARG A 47 0.08 -19.64 12.80
C ARG A 47 0.55 -18.38 13.51
N HIS A 48 1.24 -18.52 14.64
CA HIS A 48 1.73 -17.44 15.46
C HIS A 48 0.65 -16.38 15.73
N LEU A 49 -0.56 -16.77 16.13
CA LEU A 49 -1.65 -15.80 16.28
C LEU A 49 -1.48 -14.92 17.53
N VAL A 50 -2.30 -13.87 17.62
CA VAL A 50 -2.45 -13.00 18.79
C VAL A 50 -3.16 -13.74 19.93
N SER A 51 -2.49 -14.76 20.48
CA SER A 51 -3.04 -15.70 21.46
C SER A 51 -2.78 -15.31 22.91
N VAL A 52 -2.27 -14.10 23.15
CA VAL A 52 -2.05 -13.54 24.49
C VAL A 52 -3.11 -12.50 24.84
N LEU A 53 -3.47 -12.41 26.13
CA LEU A 53 -4.37 -11.37 26.59
C LEU A 53 -3.69 -9.98 26.46
N PRO A 54 -4.43 -8.95 26.00
CA PRO A 54 -3.88 -7.62 25.89
C PRO A 54 -3.62 -7.00 27.28
N TRP A 55 -2.77 -5.99 27.32
CA TRP A 55 -2.63 -5.15 28.51
C TRP A 55 -3.87 -4.33 28.78
N SER A 56 -3.97 -3.80 30.00
CA SER A 56 -5.03 -2.85 30.32
C SER A 56 -4.75 -1.48 29.68
N ARG A 57 -5.82 -0.72 29.44
CA ARG A 57 -5.74 0.65 28.91
C ARG A 57 -4.91 1.60 29.79
N GLU A 58 -4.87 1.39 31.11
CA GLU A 58 -4.03 2.14 32.04
C GLU A 58 -2.54 1.95 31.74
N ARG A 59 -2.16 0.73 31.35
CA ARG A 59 -0.79 0.37 31.01
C ARG A 59 -0.41 0.80 29.59
N ILE A 60 -1.31 0.60 28.62
CA ILE A 60 -1.12 1.06 27.24
C ILE A 60 -1.04 2.59 27.17
N ARG A 61 -1.85 3.28 27.98
CA ARG A 61 -1.87 4.73 28.17
C ARG A 61 -1.94 5.50 26.85
N THR A 62 -2.93 5.15 26.02
CA THR A 62 -3.20 5.79 24.73
C THR A 62 -3.42 7.29 24.90
N GLN A 63 -2.84 8.06 23.98
CA GLN A 63 -2.97 9.52 23.89
C GLN A 63 -3.67 9.90 22.60
N ILE A 64 -4.53 10.91 22.68
CA ILE A 64 -5.28 11.47 21.57
C ILE A 64 -4.72 12.87 21.32
N LEU A 65 -4.15 13.08 20.14
CA LEU A 65 -3.53 14.34 19.74
C LEU A 65 -4.40 14.98 18.65
N LEU A 66 -5.19 15.99 19.02
CA LEU A 66 -6.07 16.70 18.09
C LEU A 66 -5.34 17.88 17.45
N TYR A 67 -5.27 17.85 16.13
CA TYR A 67 -4.80 18.91 15.27
C TYR A 67 -5.92 19.44 14.39
N THR A 68 -5.88 20.74 14.18
CA THR A 68 -6.78 21.51 13.31
C THR A 68 -5.95 22.56 12.60
N GLU A 69 -6.59 23.28 11.69
CA GLU A 69 -6.01 24.45 11.02
C GLU A 69 -5.41 25.48 12.00
N THR A 70 -5.98 25.59 13.21
CA THR A 70 -5.59 26.61 14.20
C THR A 70 -4.51 26.17 15.19
N ASN A 71 -4.12 24.89 15.20
CA ASN A 71 -3.16 24.33 16.17
C ASN A 71 -2.26 23.24 15.56
N ARG A 72 -1.71 23.50 14.37
CA ARG A 72 -0.92 22.53 13.59
C ARG A 72 0.36 22.07 14.28
N ASP A 73 1.02 22.93 15.04
CA ASP A 73 2.30 22.61 15.69
C ASP A 73 2.13 21.98 17.07
N LYS A 74 1.10 22.40 17.80
CA LYS A 74 0.82 21.97 19.18
C LYS A 74 -0.61 21.45 19.28
N PRO A 75 -0.82 20.12 19.34
CA PRO A 75 -2.15 19.56 19.41
C PRO A 75 -2.79 19.81 20.77
N ASP A 76 -4.13 19.78 20.81
CA ASP A 76 -4.84 19.53 22.05
C ASP A 76 -4.61 18.06 22.42
N ARG A 77 -3.99 17.82 23.58
CA ARG A 77 -3.61 16.48 24.03
C ARG A 77 -4.57 15.97 25.09
N PHE A 78 -5.10 14.78 24.88
CA PHE A 78 -5.92 14.08 25.85
C PHE A 78 -5.33 12.71 26.16
N LEU A 79 -5.46 12.26 27.40
CA LEU A 79 -5.33 10.84 27.71
C LEU A 79 -6.67 10.15 27.43
N TRP A 80 -6.63 8.85 27.15
CA TRP A 80 -7.82 8.03 26.89
C TRP A 80 -8.93 8.22 27.94
N ASN A 81 -8.56 8.41 29.21
CA ASN A 81 -9.50 8.55 30.34
C ASN A 81 -10.03 9.97 30.55
N THR A 82 -9.41 10.98 29.93
CA THR A 82 -9.82 12.38 30.08
C THR A 82 -10.79 12.84 28.99
N VAL A 83 -10.99 12.05 27.93
CA VAL A 83 -11.90 12.39 26.83
C VAL A 83 -13.35 12.34 27.31
N SER A 84 -14.02 13.48 27.31
CA SER A 84 -15.43 13.68 27.67
C SER A 84 -16.07 14.76 26.79
N PRO A 85 -17.41 14.88 26.76
CA PRO A 85 -18.07 15.95 26.00
C PRO A 85 -17.58 17.36 26.36
N SER A 86 -17.29 17.60 27.65
CA SER A 86 -16.81 18.91 28.11
C SER A 86 -15.39 19.22 27.62
N THR A 87 -14.48 18.24 27.64
CA THR A 87 -13.11 18.44 27.15
C THR A 87 -13.06 18.57 25.64
N LEU A 88 -13.91 17.81 24.92
CA LEU A 88 -14.04 17.91 23.47
C LEU A 88 -14.56 19.30 23.06
N ARG A 89 -15.61 19.81 23.72
CA ARG A 89 -16.15 21.16 23.44
C ARG A 89 -15.18 22.31 23.76
N LYS A 90 -14.27 22.12 24.71
CA LYS A 90 -13.23 23.12 25.06
C LYS A 90 -12.02 23.08 24.13
N SER A 91 -11.88 22.01 23.35
CA SER A 91 -10.78 21.85 22.39
C SER A 91 -10.98 22.71 21.15
N LYS A 92 -10.01 22.67 20.24
CA LYS A 92 -10.09 23.30 18.91
C LYS A 92 -10.92 22.51 17.90
N PHE A 93 -11.54 21.39 18.28
CA PHE A 93 -12.36 20.57 17.39
C PHE A 93 -13.47 21.39 16.73
N ASN A 94 -13.58 21.30 15.40
CA ASN A 94 -14.62 21.96 14.63
C ASN A 94 -15.60 20.92 14.07
N SER A 95 -16.80 20.86 14.62
CA SER A 95 -17.83 19.88 14.24
C SER A 95 -18.37 20.05 12.81
N SER A 96 -18.09 21.17 12.14
CA SER A 96 -18.52 21.40 10.75
C SER A 96 -17.54 20.81 9.73
N LYS A 97 -16.31 20.50 10.14
CA LYS A 97 -15.25 19.93 9.29
C LYS A 97 -15.27 18.41 9.34
N LYS A 98 -14.67 17.73 8.35
CA LYS A 98 -14.48 16.25 8.34
C LYS A 98 -13.58 15.78 9.50
N LEU A 99 -13.52 14.48 9.76
CA LEU A 99 -12.67 13.90 10.80
C LEU A 99 -11.79 12.80 10.21
N VAL A 100 -10.49 12.98 10.35
CA VAL A 100 -9.49 11.98 10.01
C VAL A 100 -8.81 11.51 11.30
N ILE A 101 -8.81 10.21 11.56
CA ILE A 101 -8.14 9.61 12.72
C ILE A 101 -7.03 8.69 12.20
N MET A 102 -5.78 9.00 12.56
CA MET A 102 -4.62 8.18 12.20
C MET A 102 -4.03 7.49 13.43
N VAL A 103 -3.65 6.22 13.31
CA VAL A 103 -2.95 5.46 14.34
C VAL A 103 -1.68 4.80 13.80
N HIS A 104 -0.62 4.87 14.60
CA HIS A 104 0.70 4.34 14.27
C HIS A 104 0.83 2.83 14.54
N GLY A 105 1.97 2.25 14.19
CA GLY A 105 2.32 0.84 14.38
C GLY A 105 3.36 0.57 15.48
N TYR A 106 4.10 -0.52 15.31
CA TYR A 106 5.05 -1.06 16.30
C TYR A 106 6.30 -0.20 16.49
N LEU A 107 6.75 -0.03 17.74
CA LEU A 107 7.96 0.72 18.13
C LEU A 107 8.00 2.18 17.62
N GLN A 108 6.85 2.83 17.48
CA GLN A 108 6.80 4.24 17.07
C GLN A 108 6.49 5.16 18.24
N ILE A 109 7.31 6.20 18.38
CA ILE A 109 7.19 7.22 19.41
C ILE A 109 7.01 8.55 18.71
N VAL A 110 5.79 9.07 18.74
CA VAL A 110 5.38 10.26 17.95
C VAL A 110 6.19 11.50 18.30
N ASP A 111 6.52 11.69 19.57
CA ASP A 111 7.28 12.86 20.01
C ASP A 111 8.76 12.81 19.56
N ILE A 112 9.26 11.64 19.12
CA ILE A 112 10.63 11.43 18.61
C ILE A 112 10.63 11.33 17.07
N ASP A 113 9.69 10.57 16.51
CA ASP A 113 9.56 10.31 15.08
C ASP A 113 8.26 10.92 14.56
N LYS A 114 8.38 12.11 13.97
CA LYS A 114 7.25 12.86 13.39
C LYS A 114 6.93 12.45 11.96
N THR A 115 7.56 11.40 11.40
CA THR A 115 7.36 10.98 10.00
C THR A 115 5.88 10.77 9.68
N GLN A 116 5.11 10.16 10.59
CA GLN A 116 3.68 9.96 10.34
C GLN A 116 2.83 11.23 10.48
N LEU A 117 3.30 12.23 11.21
CA LEU A 117 2.62 13.53 11.29
C LEU A 117 2.74 14.35 10.00
N MET A 118 3.59 13.96 9.04
CA MET A 118 3.64 14.59 7.72
C MET A 118 2.30 14.48 6.98
N ILE A 119 1.53 13.43 7.26
CA ILE A 119 0.19 13.20 6.69
C ILE A 119 -0.85 14.20 7.24
N LYS A 120 -0.64 14.76 8.43
CA LYS A 120 -1.61 15.61 9.13
C LYS A 120 -1.98 16.85 8.30
N ASP A 121 -0.99 17.64 7.89
CA ASP A 121 -1.24 18.90 7.16
C ASP A 121 -1.95 18.63 5.84
N THR A 122 -1.54 17.55 5.16
CA THR A 122 -2.16 17.08 3.94
C THR A 122 -3.68 16.87 4.08
N PHE A 123 -4.14 16.20 5.14
CA PHE A 123 -5.57 15.97 5.34
C PHE A 123 -6.32 17.19 5.87
N ILE A 124 -5.67 18.02 6.70
CA ILE A 124 -6.26 19.29 7.15
C ILE A 124 -6.56 20.18 5.96
N ASP A 125 -5.62 20.29 5.02
CA ASP A 125 -5.74 21.16 3.85
C ASP A 125 -6.64 20.55 2.77
N TYR A 126 -6.39 19.30 2.37
CA TYR A 126 -7.07 18.70 1.22
C TYR A 126 -8.52 18.30 1.51
N LEU A 127 -8.82 17.82 2.73
CA LEU A 127 -10.17 17.37 3.09
C LEU A 127 -10.97 18.40 3.90
N ASP A 128 -10.38 19.53 4.27
CA ASP A 128 -10.91 20.47 5.26
C ASP A 128 -11.38 19.73 6.52
N SER A 129 -10.42 19.24 7.29
CA SER A 129 -10.67 18.26 8.35
C SER A 129 -10.05 18.61 9.70
N ASN A 130 -10.66 18.08 10.76
CA ASN A 130 -9.99 17.80 12.02
C ASN A 130 -9.12 16.56 11.83
N PHE A 131 -7.90 16.57 12.37
CA PHE A 131 -6.99 15.45 12.32
C PHE A 131 -6.64 14.99 13.73
N ILE A 132 -6.97 13.75 14.07
CA ILE A 132 -6.60 13.12 15.33
C ILE A 132 -5.49 12.13 15.08
N PHE A 133 -4.37 12.28 15.78
CA PHE A 133 -3.33 11.26 15.85
C PHE A 133 -3.44 10.47 17.15
N VAL A 134 -3.59 9.15 17.06
CA VAL A 134 -3.68 8.23 18.19
C VAL A 134 -2.31 7.64 18.47
N SER A 135 -1.74 8.04 19.60
CA SER A 135 -0.45 7.54 20.07
C SER A 135 -0.65 6.46 21.12
N TRP A 136 -0.21 5.24 20.83
CA TRP A 136 -0.22 4.09 21.74
C TRP A 136 1.21 3.60 22.00
N SER A 137 2.20 4.49 21.92
CA SER A 137 3.63 4.17 21.99
C SER A 137 3.97 3.22 23.14
N ARG A 138 3.41 3.44 24.34
CA ARG A 138 3.61 2.57 25.50
C ARG A 138 3.12 1.12 25.30
N GLY A 139 1.97 0.94 24.64
CA GLY A 139 1.46 -0.40 24.31
C GLY A 139 2.20 -1.06 23.15
N SER A 140 2.86 -0.26 22.30
CA SER A 140 3.63 -0.75 21.15
C SER A 140 5.11 -1.06 21.49
N MET A 141 5.65 -0.45 22.55
CA MET A 141 7.04 -0.63 23.02
C MET A 141 7.17 -1.83 23.95
N THR A 142 6.89 -3.02 23.42
CA THR A 142 6.95 -4.29 24.15
C THR A 142 7.25 -5.42 23.17
N GLY A 143 7.29 -6.68 23.62
CA GLY A 143 7.43 -7.82 22.71
C GLY A 143 6.28 -7.87 21.70
N TYR A 144 6.58 -8.28 20.47
CA TYR A 144 5.63 -8.16 19.35
C TYR A 144 4.29 -8.90 19.59
N TRP A 145 4.28 -10.07 20.26
CA TRP A 145 3.03 -10.76 20.67
C TRP A 145 2.11 -9.87 21.50
N THR A 146 2.68 -9.20 22.50
CA THR A 146 1.94 -8.32 23.38
C THR A 146 1.50 -7.05 22.64
N ALA A 147 2.34 -6.49 21.78
CA ALA A 147 1.98 -5.33 20.97
C ALA A 147 0.83 -5.65 20.00
N ALA A 148 0.89 -6.82 19.35
CA ALA A 148 -0.19 -7.32 18.49
C ALA A 148 -1.47 -7.55 19.29
N ALA A 149 -1.41 -8.07 20.53
CA ALA A 149 -2.59 -8.18 21.40
C ALA A 149 -3.17 -6.81 21.78
N ASN A 150 -2.31 -5.87 22.15
CA ASN A 150 -2.70 -4.53 22.54
C ASN A 150 -3.47 -3.79 21.44
N THR A 151 -3.27 -4.13 20.16
CA THR A 151 -4.05 -3.54 19.05
C THR A 151 -5.56 -3.66 19.26
N ARG A 152 -6.04 -4.74 19.88
CA ARG A 152 -7.46 -4.97 20.18
C ARG A 152 -8.00 -3.94 21.17
N ILE A 153 -7.21 -3.57 22.18
CA ILE A 153 -7.58 -2.55 23.16
C ILE A 153 -7.58 -1.17 22.52
N VAL A 154 -6.53 -0.83 21.77
CA VAL A 154 -6.45 0.48 21.10
C VAL A 154 -7.59 0.65 20.09
N GLY A 155 -7.95 -0.40 19.35
CA GLY A 155 -9.11 -0.36 18.45
C GLY A 155 -10.43 -0.11 19.17
N ALA A 156 -10.62 -0.74 20.33
CA ALA A 156 -11.78 -0.47 21.18
C ALA A 156 -11.78 0.95 21.77
N GLU A 157 -10.62 1.51 22.10
CA GLU A 157 -10.51 2.89 22.56
C GLU A 157 -10.82 3.90 21.46
N ILE A 158 -10.41 3.64 20.21
CA ILE A 158 -10.77 4.47 19.06
C ILE A 158 -12.28 4.41 18.79
N ALA A 159 -12.90 3.24 18.86
CA ALA A 159 -14.35 3.12 18.74
C ALA A 159 -15.09 3.96 19.79
N LEU A 160 -14.67 3.86 21.06
CA LEU A 160 -15.22 4.65 22.17
C LEU A 160 -14.98 6.15 22.01
N LEU A 161 -13.83 6.56 21.46
CA LEU A 161 -13.55 7.96 21.11
C LEU A 161 -14.53 8.47 20.05
N ILE A 162 -14.75 7.69 18.99
CA ILE A 162 -15.68 8.04 17.91
C ILE A 162 -17.09 8.17 18.45
N GLU A 163 -17.55 7.22 19.27
CA GLU A 163 -18.86 7.27 19.93
C GLU A 163 -19.04 8.58 20.72
N LYS A 164 -18.06 8.95 21.56
CA LYS A 164 -18.10 10.21 22.31
C LYS A 164 -18.13 11.45 21.41
N ILE A 165 -17.42 11.45 20.28
CA ILE A 165 -17.45 12.55 19.31
C ILE A 165 -18.84 12.67 18.67
N ILE A 166 -19.42 11.54 18.26
CA ILE A 166 -20.76 11.47 17.68
C ILE A 166 -21.79 12.00 18.69
N GLU A 167 -21.77 11.52 19.93
CA GLU A 167 -22.68 11.97 20.99
C GLU A 167 -22.52 13.46 21.31
N THR A 168 -21.28 13.97 21.33
CA THR A 168 -20.99 15.35 21.72
C THR A 168 -21.44 16.36 20.67
N PHE A 169 -21.28 16.02 19.39
CA PHE A 169 -21.41 16.95 18.27
C PHE A 169 -22.46 16.55 17.22
N ASN A 170 -23.20 15.46 17.45
CA ASN A 170 -24.09 14.84 16.46
C ASN A 170 -23.39 14.54 15.13
N TYR A 171 -22.17 13.99 15.22
CA TYR A 171 -21.28 13.80 14.09
C TYR A 171 -21.71 12.60 13.22
N ARG A 172 -21.64 12.71 11.89
CA ARG A 172 -22.02 11.59 11.01
C ARG A 172 -20.85 10.63 10.85
N LYS A 173 -21.11 9.31 10.97
CA LYS A 173 -20.11 8.26 10.67
C LYS A 173 -19.56 8.36 9.25
N SER A 174 -20.37 8.88 8.32
CA SER A 174 -19.95 9.15 6.95
C SER A 174 -18.85 10.21 6.85
N ASP A 175 -18.66 11.08 7.83
CA ASP A 175 -17.64 12.14 7.79
C ASP A 175 -16.33 11.73 8.48
N ILE A 176 -16.22 10.46 8.90
CA ILE A 176 -15.06 9.90 9.59
C ILE A 176 -14.25 9.00 8.66
N HIS A 177 -12.94 9.21 8.63
CA HIS A 177 -11.96 8.40 7.91
C HIS A 177 -10.88 7.91 8.88
N LEU A 178 -10.70 6.60 8.98
CA LEU A 178 -9.63 6.00 9.77
C LEU A 178 -8.43 5.63 8.89
N LEU A 179 -7.22 5.94 9.35
CA LEU A 179 -5.96 5.53 8.74
C LEU A 179 -5.10 4.78 9.76
N GLY A 180 -4.52 3.67 9.35
CA GLY A 180 -3.73 2.82 10.24
C GLY A 180 -2.50 2.30 9.53
N HIS A 181 -1.31 2.62 10.06
CA HIS A 181 -0.05 2.12 9.52
C HIS A 181 0.46 0.89 10.27
N SER A 182 0.94 -0.14 9.56
CA SER A 182 1.51 -1.34 10.18
C SER A 182 0.49 -2.03 11.12
N LEU A 183 0.83 -2.28 12.39
CA LEU A 183 -0.13 -2.75 13.42
C LEU A 183 -1.35 -1.81 13.55
N GLY A 184 -1.18 -0.52 13.24
CA GLY A 184 -2.27 0.45 13.15
C GLY A 184 -3.35 0.08 12.14
N GLY A 185 -3.00 -0.63 11.06
CA GLY A 185 -3.97 -1.15 10.09
C GLY A 185 -4.99 -2.10 10.74
N HIS A 186 -4.52 -3.00 11.60
CA HIS A 186 -5.42 -3.89 12.36
C HIS A 186 -6.17 -3.14 13.46
N ILE A 187 -5.55 -2.15 14.09
CA ILE A 187 -6.22 -1.28 15.08
C ILE A 187 -7.46 -0.62 14.48
N ILE A 188 -7.37 -0.06 13.27
CA ILE A 188 -8.53 0.56 12.61
C ILE A 188 -9.58 -0.46 12.19
N GLY A 189 -9.20 -1.69 11.83
CA GLY A 189 -10.15 -2.79 11.59
C GLY A 189 -10.96 -3.14 12.85
N TYR A 190 -10.28 -3.29 13.99
CA TYR A 190 -10.95 -3.51 15.28
C TYR A 190 -11.86 -2.36 15.71
N ALA A 191 -11.49 -1.11 15.39
CA ALA A 191 -12.36 0.05 15.63
C ALA A 191 -13.57 0.03 14.69
N GLY A 192 -13.34 -0.25 13.41
CA GLY A 192 -14.32 -0.39 12.35
C GLY A 192 -15.44 -1.37 12.68
N ARG A 193 -15.06 -2.59 13.07
CA ARG A 193 -16.00 -3.64 13.46
C ARG A 193 -16.90 -3.27 14.64
N ARG A 194 -16.39 -2.44 15.56
CA ARG A 194 -17.17 -1.94 16.70
C ARG A 194 -18.06 -0.75 16.33
N MET A 195 -17.81 -0.13 15.18
CA MET A 195 -18.52 1.03 14.68
C MET A 195 -19.05 0.81 13.25
N PRO A 196 -20.03 -0.11 13.05
CA PRO A 196 -20.63 -0.31 11.74
C PRO A 196 -21.15 0.99 11.12
N GLY A 197 -20.96 1.14 9.81
CA GLY A 197 -21.34 2.34 9.04
C GLY A 197 -20.27 3.44 8.99
N LEU A 198 -19.03 3.17 9.41
CA LEU A 198 -17.89 4.05 9.13
C LEU A 198 -17.59 4.03 7.64
N ARG A 199 -17.49 5.21 7.03
CA ARG A 199 -17.40 5.29 5.56
C ARG A 199 -16.10 4.78 4.99
N ARG A 200 -14.95 5.08 5.62
CA ARG A 200 -13.64 4.79 5.02
C ARG A 200 -12.60 4.38 6.04
N LEU A 201 -11.94 3.27 5.76
CA LEU A 201 -10.73 2.80 6.43
C LEU A 201 -9.62 2.66 5.37
N THR A 202 -8.43 3.18 5.68
CA THR A 202 -7.23 3.02 4.84
C THR A 202 -6.13 2.35 5.65
N ALA A 203 -5.83 1.10 5.33
CA ALA A 203 -4.68 0.39 5.88
C ALA A 203 -3.42 0.74 5.08
N LEU A 204 -2.43 1.30 5.76
CA LEU A 204 -1.14 1.67 5.19
C LEU A 204 -0.15 0.56 5.55
N ASP A 205 0.08 -0.34 4.60
CA ASP A 205 0.97 -1.49 4.72
C ASP A 205 0.69 -2.29 6.01
N PRO A 206 -0.52 -2.87 6.15
CA PRO A 206 -0.93 -3.59 7.37
C PRO A 206 0.07 -4.70 7.69
N ALA A 207 0.37 -4.92 8.97
CA ALA A 207 1.48 -5.79 9.36
C ALA A 207 1.22 -7.28 9.05
N ASP A 208 2.19 -7.98 8.45
CA ASP A 208 2.12 -9.44 8.22
C ASP A 208 2.11 -10.23 9.53
N PRO A 209 3.12 -10.11 10.41
CA PRO A 209 3.33 -11.12 11.42
C PRO A 209 2.13 -11.23 12.37
N PHE A 210 1.60 -12.45 12.49
CA PHE A 210 0.43 -12.83 13.31
C PHE A 210 -0.94 -12.50 12.72
N PHE A 211 -0.99 -11.86 11.54
CA PHE A 211 -2.22 -11.46 10.86
C PHE A 211 -2.36 -12.05 9.45
N GLN A 212 -1.26 -12.27 8.73
CA GLN A 212 -1.23 -12.91 7.41
C GLN A 212 -1.88 -14.31 7.45
N ASN A 213 -2.73 -14.62 6.46
CA ASN A 213 -3.61 -15.79 6.42
C ASN A 213 -4.55 -15.94 7.65
N GLY A 214 -4.71 -14.85 8.42
CA GLY A 214 -5.56 -14.79 9.59
C GLY A 214 -7.04 -14.73 9.24
N ASP A 215 -7.86 -15.19 10.18
CA ASP A 215 -9.31 -15.00 10.14
C ASP A 215 -9.66 -13.50 10.03
N PRO A 216 -10.68 -13.10 9.26
CA PRO A 216 -11.18 -11.72 9.28
C PRO A 216 -11.32 -11.14 10.69
N GLU A 217 -11.68 -11.95 11.69
CA GLU A 217 -11.84 -11.51 13.06
C GLU A 217 -10.56 -10.94 13.70
N ILE A 218 -9.37 -11.39 13.28
CA ILE A 218 -8.11 -11.00 13.92
C ILE A 218 -7.38 -9.87 13.20
N ARG A 219 -7.78 -9.51 11.99
CA ARG A 219 -7.08 -8.52 11.16
C ARG A 219 -8.07 -7.51 10.60
N ILE A 220 -7.55 -6.59 9.77
CA ILE A 220 -8.42 -5.73 8.98
C ILE A 220 -9.02 -6.55 7.84
N ASP A 221 -10.27 -6.24 7.50
CA ASP A 221 -11.07 -6.95 6.51
C ASP A 221 -12.04 -5.99 5.80
N PRO A 222 -12.52 -6.27 4.57
CA PRO A 222 -13.49 -5.41 3.89
C PRO A 222 -14.76 -5.16 4.72
N SER A 223 -15.17 -6.10 5.58
CA SER A 223 -16.34 -5.96 6.44
C SER A 223 -16.20 -4.94 7.57
N ASP A 224 -14.99 -4.42 7.84
CA ASP A 224 -14.75 -3.49 8.95
C ASP A 224 -15.21 -2.04 8.66
N GLY A 225 -15.66 -1.74 7.44
CA GLY A 225 -16.25 -0.44 7.11
C GLY A 225 -16.93 -0.45 5.75
N ASP A 226 -17.66 0.62 5.43
CA ASP A 226 -18.36 0.72 4.14
C ASP A 226 -17.38 0.73 2.95
N PHE A 227 -16.15 1.20 3.17
CA PHE A 227 -15.07 1.09 2.19
C PHE A 227 -13.74 0.98 2.90
N VAL A 228 -13.11 -0.18 2.74
CA VAL A 228 -11.74 -0.47 3.19
C VAL A 228 -10.83 -0.51 1.97
N GLU A 229 -9.73 0.24 2.01
CA GLU A 229 -8.63 0.10 1.06
C GLU A 229 -7.33 -0.23 1.81
N ALA A 230 -6.43 -0.96 1.16
CA ALA A 230 -5.10 -1.22 1.67
C ALA A 230 -4.05 -0.81 0.63
N LEU A 231 -2.95 -0.22 1.10
CA LEU A 231 -1.79 0.12 0.30
C LEU A 231 -0.63 -0.77 0.76
N HIS A 232 -0.11 -1.61 -0.13
CA HIS A 232 0.95 -2.58 0.15
C HIS A 232 2.27 -2.07 -0.42
N THR A 233 3.32 -2.04 0.41
CA THR A 233 4.65 -1.53 0.05
C THR A 233 5.81 -2.41 0.50
N ASP A 234 5.59 -3.31 1.46
CA ASP A 234 6.63 -4.18 2.03
C ASP A 234 6.17 -5.63 2.24
N SER A 235 5.43 -6.16 1.26
CA SER A 235 4.80 -7.48 1.29
C SER A 235 5.74 -8.64 0.94
N ARG A 236 7.04 -8.51 1.24
CA ARG A 236 7.98 -9.64 1.17
C ARG A 236 7.60 -10.64 2.26
N VAL A 237 7.90 -11.92 2.04
CA VAL A 237 7.71 -12.95 3.06
C VAL A 237 8.45 -12.52 4.34
N PHE A 238 7.72 -12.43 5.45
CA PHE A 238 8.33 -12.24 6.75
C PHE A 238 9.07 -13.51 7.16
N VAL A 239 10.36 -13.37 7.47
CA VAL A 239 11.18 -14.47 7.99
C VAL A 239 11.72 -14.05 9.35
N PRO A 240 11.24 -14.64 10.47
CA PRO A 240 11.60 -14.19 11.83
C PRO A 240 13.11 -14.14 12.11
N ALA A 241 13.88 -15.02 11.47
CA ALA A 241 15.33 -15.11 11.62
C ALA A 241 16.12 -14.08 10.79
N ILE A 242 15.46 -13.35 9.88
CA ILE A 242 16.10 -12.48 8.91
C ILE A 242 15.55 -11.05 9.05
N PRO A 243 16.34 -10.08 9.54
CA PRO A 243 15.88 -8.70 9.79
C PRO A 243 15.60 -7.87 8.53
N ILE A 244 15.77 -8.44 7.32
CA ILE A 244 15.53 -7.81 6.01
C ILE A 244 14.29 -8.40 5.29
N GLY A 245 13.41 -9.09 6.02
CA GLY A 245 12.11 -9.55 5.52
C GLY A 245 11.13 -8.41 5.23
N GLY A 246 9.93 -8.76 4.74
CA GLY A 246 8.83 -7.81 4.62
C GLY A 246 8.03 -7.72 5.91
N TYR A 247 7.57 -6.52 6.25
CA TYR A 247 6.74 -6.29 7.43
C TYR A 247 5.25 -6.15 7.09
N GLY A 248 4.89 -5.91 5.83
CA GLY A 248 3.51 -5.75 5.38
C GLY A 248 2.88 -7.06 4.89
N MET A 249 1.56 -7.19 5.00
CA MET A 249 0.80 -8.33 4.48
C MET A 249 0.88 -8.41 2.96
N TRP A 250 0.90 -9.63 2.41
CA TRP A 250 0.64 -9.89 1.00
C TRP A 250 -0.83 -10.18 0.72
N ASP A 251 -1.56 -10.71 1.69
CA ASP A 251 -2.99 -11.01 1.51
C ASP A 251 -3.77 -9.72 1.30
N PRO A 252 -4.75 -9.74 0.38
CA PRO A 252 -5.62 -8.60 0.18
C PRO A 252 -6.66 -8.57 1.31
N VAL A 253 -6.86 -7.38 1.88
CA VAL A 253 -7.64 -7.13 3.10
C VAL A 253 -8.65 -5.99 2.94
N GLY A 254 -8.73 -5.38 1.75
CA GLY A 254 -9.67 -4.31 1.43
C GLY A 254 -10.64 -4.70 0.32
N HIS A 255 -11.57 -3.79 0.03
CA HIS A 255 -12.30 -3.81 -1.24
C HIS A 255 -11.35 -3.51 -2.41
N VAL A 256 -10.33 -2.69 -2.12
CA VAL A 256 -9.25 -2.30 -3.03
C VAL A 256 -7.92 -2.47 -2.31
N ASP A 257 -7.04 -3.30 -2.88
CA ASP A 257 -5.69 -3.54 -2.39
C ASP A 257 -4.69 -3.09 -3.45
N VAL A 258 -4.00 -1.97 -3.21
CA VAL A 258 -3.03 -1.40 -4.15
C VAL A 258 -1.61 -1.83 -3.77
N TYR A 259 -0.97 -2.60 -4.64
CA TYR A 259 0.42 -3.03 -4.52
C TYR A 259 1.33 -2.05 -5.27
N VAL A 260 1.83 -1.06 -4.53
CA VAL A 260 2.64 0.05 -5.07
C VAL A 260 4.01 -0.48 -5.47
N ASN A 261 4.42 -0.27 -6.72
CA ASN A 261 5.64 -0.84 -7.31
C ASN A 261 5.70 -2.38 -7.12
N GLY A 262 4.56 -3.05 -7.26
CA GLY A 262 4.44 -4.49 -7.02
C GLY A 262 4.31 -4.89 -5.56
N GLY A 263 4.32 -3.93 -4.63
CA GLY A 263 4.07 -4.11 -3.20
C GLY A 263 5.27 -4.60 -2.39
N VAL A 264 6.46 -4.66 -2.98
CA VAL A 264 7.63 -5.33 -2.38
C VAL A 264 8.83 -4.38 -2.30
N ASN A 265 9.25 -3.84 -3.44
CA ASN A 265 10.48 -3.06 -3.56
C ASN A 265 10.16 -1.64 -3.98
N GLN A 266 10.39 -0.68 -3.08
CA GLN A 266 10.06 0.72 -3.29
C GLN A 266 11.29 1.46 -3.83
N PRO A 267 11.17 2.22 -4.94
CA PRO A 267 12.31 2.83 -5.62
C PRO A 267 13.21 3.69 -4.73
N ALA A 268 12.61 4.45 -3.80
CA ALA A 268 13.36 5.27 -2.84
C ALA A 268 14.34 4.45 -1.99
N CYS A 269 13.94 3.23 -1.63
CA CYS A 269 14.67 2.37 -0.70
C CYS A 269 15.80 1.60 -1.37
N LEU A 270 15.66 1.26 -2.66
CA LEU A 270 16.72 0.63 -3.45
C LEU A 270 17.94 1.54 -3.64
N SER A 271 17.72 2.86 -3.62
CA SER A 271 18.77 3.88 -3.75
C SER A 271 19.54 4.16 -2.44
N LEU A 272 19.02 3.68 -1.30
CA LEU A 272 19.67 3.78 0.01
C LEU A 272 20.76 2.71 0.11
N GLN A 273 21.85 2.88 -0.64
CA GLN A 273 23.07 2.13 -0.37
C GLN A 273 23.56 2.48 1.05
N PRO A 274 24.03 1.51 1.86
CA PRO A 274 24.56 1.75 3.21
C PRO A 274 25.59 2.90 3.23
N ALA A 275 26.39 3.01 2.17
CA ALA A 275 27.41 4.05 2.01
C ALA A 275 26.85 5.48 1.87
N LYS A 276 25.67 5.67 1.24
CA LYS A 276 25.08 7.01 1.06
C LYS A 276 24.41 7.53 2.34
N VAL A 277 23.84 6.65 3.14
CA VAL A 277 23.18 7.00 4.41
C VAL A 277 24.20 7.43 5.47
N VAL A 278 25.41 6.89 5.44
CA VAL A 278 26.54 7.36 6.28
C VAL A 278 27.03 8.75 5.84
N LEU A 279 26.96 9.08 4.54
CA LEU A 279 27.44 10.36 4.00
C LEU A 279 26.42 11.50 4.04
N THR A 280 25.11 11.21 4.00
CA THR A 280 24.03 12.22 4.11
C THR A 280 23.40 12.28 5.50
N SER A 281 23.92 11.51 6.46
CA SER A 281 23.60 11.69 7.88
C SER A 281 24.17 13.04 8.30
N THR A 282 23.35 14.09 8.22
CA THR A 282 23.55 15.28 9.03
C THR A 282 23.71 14.82 10.49
N ASN A 283 24.51 15.52 11.29
CA ASN A 283 24.78 15.24 12.71
C ASN A 283 23.52 15.30 13.63
N GLU A 284 22.31 15.13 13.09
CA GLU A 284 21.02 15.35 13.74
C GLU A 284 20.21 14.07 13.96
N LYS A 285 20.42 12.99 13.18
CA LYS A 285 19.61 11.77 13.32
C LYS A 285 20.20 10.80 14.33
N ASN A 286 19.41 10.46 15.35
CA ASN A 286 19.75 9.42 16.33
C ASN A 286 20.13 8.10 15.61
N PRO A 287 21.26 7.43 15.98
CA PRO A 287 21.69 6.17 15.36
C PRO A 287 20.61 5.08 15.30
N PHE A 288 19.74 4.99 16.31
CA PHE A 288 18.60 4.08 16.32
C PHE A 288 17.58 4.40 15.22
N MET A 289 17.32 5.68 14.98
CA MET A 289 16.42 6.14 13.94
C MET A 289 17.01 5.88 12.54
N LEU A 290 18.31 6.06 12.39
CA LEU A 290 19.02 5.78 11.14
C LEU A 290 18.99 4.28 10.79
N ALA A 291 19.29 3.42 11.76
CA ALA A 291 19.22 1.97 11.61
C ALA A 291 17.78 1.50 11.29
N ARG A 292 16.79 2.08 11.95
CA ARG A 292 15.38 1.82 11.67
C ARG A 292 15.00 2.25 10.25
N GLU A 293 15.36 3.46 9.81
CA GLU A 293 15.06 3.93 8.45
C GLU A 293 15.61 3.01 7.36
N LEU A 294 16.80 2.42 7.57
CA LEU A 294 17.37 1.45 6.63
C LEU A 294 16.56 0.15 6.53
N VAL A 295 16.05 -0.34 7.66
CA VAL A 295 15.34 -1.64 7.72
C VAL A 295 13.88 -1.52 7.34
N VAL A 296 13.19 -0.45 7.77
CA VAL A 296 11.75 -0.27 7.55
C VAL A 296 11.42 0.67 6.40
N CYS A 297 12.39 1.02 5.54
CA CYS A 297 12.19 2.01 4.48
C CYS A 297 10.96 1.67 3.61
N HIS A 298 10.89 0.42 3.15
CA HIS A 298 9.79 -0.09 2.33
C HIS A 298 8.47 0.01 3.09
N HIS A 299 8.45 -0.41 4.35
CA HIS A 299 7.29 -0.36 5.21
C HIS A 299 6.80 1.06 5.52
N MET A 300 7.71 2.03 5.58
CA MET A 300 7.41 3.45 5.82
C MET A 300 7.12 4.24 4.53
N TYR A 301 7.39 3.67 3.35
CA TYR A 301 7.20 4.35 2.06
C TYR A 301 5.75 4.82 1.88
N VAL A 302 4.79 3.98 2.26
CA VAL A 302 3.36 4.28 2.17
C VAL A 302 2.95 5.55 2.91
N VAL A 303 3.57 5.84 4.06
CA VAL A 303 3.28 7.04 4.85
C VAL A 303 3.72 8.29 4.08
N ARG A 304 4.91 8.24 3.48
CA ARG A 304 5.43 9.34 2.67
C ARG A 304 4.64 9.51 1.37
N LEU A 305 4.27 8.40 0.74
CA LEU A 305 3.40 8.39 -0.44
C LEU A 305 2.09 9.14 -0.13
N VAL A 306 1.36 8.73 0.91
CA VAL A 306 0.08 9.37 1.28
C VAL A 306 0.25 10.85 1.62
N ALA A 307 1.34 11.24 2.29
CA ALA A 307 1.63 12.67 2.52
C ALA A 307 1.90 13.44 1.21
N GLY A 308 2.47 12.79 0.19
CA GLY A 308 2.85 13.43 -1.07
C GLY A 308 1.78 13.43 -2.17
N ILE A 309 0.78 12.52 -2.14
CA ILE A 309 -0.19 12.39 -3.23
C ILE A 309 -1.20 13.53 -3.32
N PHE A 310 -1.39 14.30 -2.25
CA PHE A 310 -2.37 15.39 -2.18
C PHE A 310 -1.78 16.78 -2.42
N VAL A 311 -0.45 16.90 -2.52
CA VAL A 311 0.28 18.15 -2.83
C VAL A 311 0.21 18.45 -4.34
N ARG A 312 -0.94 18.22 -4.98
CA ARG A 312 -1.08 18.23 -6.44
C ARG A 312 -1.84 19.43 -6.94
N ASP A 313 -1.22 20.18 -7.84
CA ASP A 313 -1.86 21.19 -8.69
C ASP A 313 -2.63 20.57 -9.89
N GLY A 314 -3.19 19.37 -9.72
CA GLY A 314 -4.09 18.73 -10.71
C GLY A 314 -3.44 18.02 -11.91
N ASN A 315 -2.13 18.13 -12.15
CA ASN A 315 -1.50 17.65 -13.39
C ASN A 315 -1.15 16.16 -13.46
N CYS A 316 -1.31 15.41 -12.38
CA CYS A 316 -0.97 13.99 -12.34
C CYS A 316 -1.98 13.22 -11.49
N ALA A 317 -2.67 12.23 -12.08
CA ALA A 317 -3.52 11.29 -11.34
C ALA A 317 -2.74 9.98 -11.12
N LEU A 318 -2.74 9.43 -9.90
CA LEU A 318 -2.16 8.10 -9.65
C LEU A 318 -3.26 7.06 -9.80
N VAL A 319 -3.38 6.53 -11.01
CA VAL A 319 -4.37 5.51 -11.35
C VAL A 319 -3.70 4.14 -11.31
N SER A 320 -4.17 3.27 -10.41
CA SER A 320 -3.79 1.87 -10.33
C SER A 320 -4.78 1.01 -11.10
N TYR A 321 -4.31 -0.14 -11.59
CA TYR A 321 -5.07 -1.04 -12.46
C TYR A 321 -5.25 -2.41 -11.84
N GLN A 322 -6.46 -2.95 -11.89
CA GLN A 322 -6.78 -4.28 -11.39
C GLN A 322 -6.09 -5.33 -12.24
N CYS A 323 -5.31 -6.21 -11.62
CA CYS A 323 -4.61 -7.26 -12.33
C CYS A 323 -4.41 -8.50 -11.45
N ALA A 324 -4.15 -9.66 -12.07
CA ALA A 324 -3.89 -10.88 -11.32
C ALA A 324 -2.57 -10.83 -10.54
N ASN A 325 -1.54 -10.26 -11.15
CA ASN A 325 -0.21 -10.09 -10.56
C ASN A 325 0.52 -8.91 -11.22
N PHE A 326 1.64 -8.51 -10.62
CA PHE A 326 2.42 -7.38 -11.08
C PHE A 326 3.08 -7.61 -12.45
N THR A 327 3.50 -8.83 -12.75
CA THR A 327 4.11 -9.19 -14.04
C THR A 327 3.12 -9.02 -15.19
N ASP A 328 1.87 -9.43 -15.03
CA ASP A 328 0.81 -9.23 -16.02
C ASP A 328 0.49 -7.75 -16.22
N PHE A 329 0.52 -6.96 -15.14
CA PHE A 329 0.37 -5.51 -15.20
C PHE A 329 1.49 -4.87 -16.03
N LEU A 330 2.75 -5.20 -15.73
CA LEU A 330 3.93 -4.70 -16.47
C LEU A 330 3.92 -5.11 -17.95
N ASN A 331 3.37 -6.28 -18.28
CA ASN A 331 3.21 -6.77 -19.64
C ASN A 331 1.94 -6.25 -20.34
N GLY A 332 1.34 -5.16 -19.84
CA GLY A 332 0.22 -4.49 -20.52
C GLY A 332 -1.09 -5.27 -20.56
N ARG A 333 -1.24 -6.37 -19.81
CA ARG A 333 -2.42 -7.25 -19.88
C ARG A 333 -3.66 -6.67 -19.19
N CYS A 334 -3.46 -5.64 -18.36
CA CYS A 334 -4.47 -5.11 -17.44
C CYS A 334 -4.63 -3.58 -17.58
N THR A 335 -4.52 -3.05 -18.80
CA THR A 335 -4.45 -1.59 -19.07
C THR A 335 -5.82 -0.97 -19.38
N ASP A 336 -6.90 -1.67 -19.08
CA ASP A 336 -8.28 -1.26 -19.38
C ASP A 336 -9.11 -1.18 -18.09
N CYS A 337 -9.87 -0.09 -17.94
CA CYS A 337 -10.65 0.15 -16.72
C CYS A 337 -11.98 -0.61 -16.65
N GLY A 338 -12.36 -1.33 -17.71
CA GLY A 338 -13.67 -1.96 -17.82
C GLY A 338 -14.77 -0.97 -18.23
N PRO A 339 -15.95 -1.49 -18.60
CA PRO A 339 -17.07 -0.69 -19.08
C PRO A 339 -17.64 0.25 -18.00
N ASP A 340 -17.59 -0.17 -16.73
CA ASP A 340 -18.03 0.57 -15.55
C ASP A 340 -16.89 1.33 -14.86
N THR A 341 -15.67 1.25 -15.42
CA THR A 341 -14.44 1.84 -14.86
C THR A 341 -14.01 1.29 -13.49
N ALA A 342 -14.53 0.13 -13.07
CA ALA A 342 -14.24 -0.46 -11.76
C ALA A 342 -12.92 -1.27 -11.71
N LYS A 343 -12.21 -1.41 -12.84
CA LYS A 343 -10.85 -1.99 -12.88
C LYS A 343 -9.72 -0.97 -12.71
N CYS A 344 -10.04 0.30 -12.48
CA CYS A 344 -9.04 1.35 -12.28
C CYS A 344 -9.34 2.19 -11.05
N PHE A 345 -8.39 2.33 -10.14
CA PHE A 345 -8.55 3.05 -8.88
C PHE A 345 -7.60 4.25 -8.78
N GLU A 346 -8.12 5.43 -8.42
CA GLU A 346 -7.29 6.62 -8.24
C GLU A 346 -6.94 6.81 -6.76
N LEU A 347 -5.65 6.75 -6.43
CA LEU A 347 -5.16 6.90 -5.07
C LEU A 347 -5.50 8.31 -4.54
N GLY A 348 -5.93 8.38 -3.28
CA GLY A 348 -6.26 9.62 -2.59
C GLY A 348 -7.68 10.16 -2.85
N LYS A 349 -8.37 9.74 -3.92
CA LYS A 349 -9.67 10.33 -4.29
C LYS A 349 -10.87 9.88 -3.45
N GLY A 350 -11.24 10.64 -2.43
CA GLY A 350 -12.38 10.35 -1.55
C GLY A 350 -13.78 10.36 -2.21
N GLY A 351 -14.80 9.90 -1.47
CA GLY A 351 -16.21 10.19 -1.78
C GLY A 351 -16.94 9.10 -2.58
N GLU A 352 -17.79 9.52 -3.52
CA GLU A 352 -18.60 8.59 -4.33
C GLU A 352 -17.77 7.71 -5.27
N ALA A 353 -16.52 8.13 -5.54
CA ALA A 353 -15.57 7.38 -6.35
C ALA A 353 -15.38 5.92 -5.87
N TYR A 354 -15.58 5.65 -4.58
CA TYR A 354 -15.40 4.33 -3.99
C TYR A 354 -16.62 3.41 -4.02
N ARG A 355 -17.84 3.94 -4.26
CA ARG A 355 -19.09 3.14 -4.22
C ARG A 355 -19.03 1.94 -5.16
N ARG A 356 -18.43 2.12 -6.34
CA ARG A 356 -18.27 1.06 -7.36
C ARG A 356 -17.47 -0.16 -6.88
N TYR A 357 -16.62 -0.01 -5.87
CA TYR A 357 -15.83 -1.13 -5.32
C TYR A 357 -16.52 -1.77 -4.12
N ARG A 358 -17.21 -0.96 -3.30
CA ARG A 358 -18.01 -1.46 -2.19
C ARG A 358 -19.14 -2.36 -2.67
N ASP A 359 -19.88 -1.91 -3.68
CA ASP A 359 -21.09 -2.59 -4.15
C ASP A 359 -20.76 -3.82 -5.03
N ALA A 360 -19.48 -4.00 -5.37
CA ALA A 360 -19.01 -5.18 -6.05
C ALA A 360 -19.05 -6.39 -5.09
N HIS A 361 -19.34 -7.58 -5.62
CA HIS A 361 -19.45 -8.82 -4.82
C HIS A 361 -18.26 -9.77 -5.05
N ASP A 362 -17.18 -9.28 -5.66
CA ASP A 362 -15.97 -10.01 -6.03
C ASP A 362 -14.71 -9.45 -5.36
N TRP A 363 -14.87 -8.72 -4.26
CA TRP A 363 -13.75 -8.36 -3.38
C TRP A 363 -13.20 -9.62 -2.69
N PRO A 364 -11.91 -9.62 -2.32
CA PRO A 364 -10.96 -8.50 -2.44
C PRO A 364 -10.29 -8.40 -3.83
N ARG A 365 -9.95 -7.17 -4.26
CA ARG A 365 -9.40 -6.89 -5.60
C ARG A 365 -8.00 -6.29 -5.54
N ARG A 366 -7.06 -6.86 -6.31
CA ARG A 366 -5.66 -6.41 -6.39
C ARG A 366 -5.44 -5.41 -7.51
N PHE A 367 -4.82 -4.28 -7.20
CA PHE A 367 -4.46 -3.22 -8.14
C PHE A 367 -2.95 -2.95 -8.09
N PHE A 368 -2.38 -2.52 -9.21
CA PHE A 368 -0.95 -2.23 -9.34
C PHE A 368 -0.71 -0.85 -9.95
N ILE A 369 0.37 -0.21 -9.52
CA ILE A 369 0.81 1.10 -10.00
C ILE A 369 2.33 1.25 -9.84
N LEU A 370 2.97 2.05 -10.68
CA LEU A 370 4.35 2.50 -10.48
C LEU A 370 4.37 3.92 -9.89
N THR A 371 5.36 4.22 -9.07
CA THR A 371 5.54 5.55 -8.48
C THR A 371 7.00 5.99 -8.51
N HIS A 372 7.21 7.30 -8.53
CA HIS A 372 8.56 7.88 -8.52
C HIS A 372 9.26 7.68 -7.16
N VAL A 373 10.57 7.92 -7.11
CA VAL A 373 11.37 7.77 -5.87
C VAL A 373 10.99 8.78 -4.79
N GLY A 374 10.44 9.94 -5.14
CA GLY A 374 10.14 11.02 -4.18
C GLY A 374 8.88 11.82 -4.53
N PRO A 375 8.43 12.70 -3.62
CA PRO A 375 7.26 13.54 -3.81
C PRO A 375 7.33 14.34 -5.13
N PRO A 376 6.21 14.51 -5.85
CA PRO A 376 4.84 14.09 -5.53
C PRO A 376 4.52 12.61 -5.88
N TYR A 377 5.55 11.78 -6.03
CA TYR A 377 5.49 10.35 -6.39
C TYR A 377 4.85 10.08 -7.75
N CYS A 378 4.65 11.14 -8.53
CA CYS A 378 4.01 11.11 -9.83
C CYS A 378 4.85 10.38 -10.87
N MET A 379 4.20 9.51 -11.64
CA MET A 379 4.69 9.00 -12.91
C MET A 379 3.55 9.05 -13.92
N HIS A 380 3.85 9.47 -15.14
CA HIS A 380 2.96 9.39 -16.29
C HIS A 380 3.11 8.00 -16.92
N HIS A 381 2.09 7.16 -16.76
CA HIS A 381 2.09 5.78 -17.24
C HIS A 381 1.59 5.71 -18.69
N TYR A 382 2.27 4.90 -19.46
CA TYR A 382 1.93 4.60 -20.84
C TYR A 382 1.90 3.08 -21.04
N GLU A 383 0.85 2.60 -21.70
CA GLU A 383 0.88 1.30 -22.36
C GLU A 383 1.46 1.51 -23.74
N ILE A 384 2.52 0.77 -24.08
CA ILE A 384 3.13 0.76 -25.41
C ILE A 384 2.92 -0.62 -26.02
N ARG A 385 2.38 -0.66 -27.25
CA ARG A 385 2.18 -1.88 -28.03
C ARG A 385 3.09 -1.87 -29.25
N LEU A 386 3.81 -2.96 -29.44
CA LEU A 386 4.67 -3.17 -30.61
C LEU A 386 4.35 -4.51 -31.26
N ARG A 387 4.11 -4.47 -32.57
CA ARG A 387 3.96 -5.67 -33.39
C ARG A 387 5.30 -6.04 -34.02
N LEU A 388 5.76 -7.27 -33.76
CA LEU A 388 6.99 -7.81 -34.34
C LEU A 388 6.69 -8.67 -35.58
N SER A 389 7.65 -8.77 -36.49
CA SER A 389 7.55 -9.62 -37.67
C SER A 389 7.51 -11.10 -37.32
N ARG A 390 6.91 -11.92 -38.21
CA ARG A 390 7.00 -13.39 -38.19
C ARG A 390 8.42 -13.93 -38.29
N GLU A 391 9.33 -13.14 -38.85
CA GLU A 391 10.75 -13.48 -39.02
C GLU A 391 11.63 -13.08 -37.84
N THR A 392 11.04 -12.51 -36.78
CA THR A 392 11.79 -12.16 -35.56
C THR A 392 12.23 -13.42 -34.83
N ASP A 393 13.50 -13.45 -34.46
CA ASP A 393 14.00 -14.50 -33.56
C ASP A 393 13.41 -14.34 -32.16
N VAL A 394 13.02 -15.45 -31.56
CA VAL A 394 12.71 -15.46 -30.11
C VAL A 394 13.98 -15.11 -29.35
N THR A 395 13.94 -14.02 -28.60
CA THR A 395 15.09 -13.52 -27.84
C THR A 395 14.65 -12.97 -26.49
N GLU A 396 15.60 -12.95 -25.55
CA GLU A 396 15.48 -12.21 -24.30
C GLU A 396 16.29 -10.92 -24.45
N ALA A 397 15.62 -9.79 -24.29
CA ALA A 397 16.23 -8.49 -24.50
C ALA A 397 15.80 -7.47 -23.44
N GLN A 398 16.68 -6.53 -23.13
CA GLN A 398 16.29 -5.31 -22.44
C GLN A 398 15.67 -4.37 -23.46
N ILE A 399 14.58 -3.68 -23.08
CA ILE A 399 13.93 -2.70 -23.95
C ILE A 399 13.84 -1.37 -23.21
N ALA A 400 14.14 -0.28 -23.91
CA ALA A 400 13.93 1.06 -23.43
C ALA A 400 13.27 1.93 -24.49
N PHE A 401 12.38 2.81 -24.04
CA PHE A 401 11.75 3.84 -24.84
C PHE A 401 12.24 5.21 -24.39
N VAL A 402 12.68 6.04 -25.31
CA VAL A 402 13.01 7.45 -25.05
C VAL A 402 11.89 8.30 -25.64
N PHE A 403 11.17 9.00 -24.77
CA PHE A 403 10.10 9.90 -25.14
C PHE A 403 10.66 11.30 -25.35
N GLU A 404 10.31 11.92 -26.46
CA GLU A 404 10.67 13.30 -26.78
C GLU A 404 9.44 14.16 -26.97
N ASP A 405 9.44 15.32 -26.33
CA ASP A 405 8.37 16.31 -26.45
C ASP A 405 8.44 17.09 -27.78
N VAL A 406 7.31 17.67 -28.19
CA VAL A 406 7.15 18.56 -29.34
C VAL A 406 8.17 19.69 -29.37
N ASP A 407 8.48 20.28 -28.22
CA ASP A 407 9.43 21.40 -28.10
C ASP A 407 10.90 20.95 -27.98
N GLY A 408 11.15 19.64 -27.88
CA GLY A 408 12.49 19.07 -27.70
C GLY A 408 13.13 19.37 -26.34
N SER A 409 12.39 20.00 -25.41
CA SER A 409 12.90 20.36 -24.07
C SER A 409 13.03 19.16 -23.14
N LEU A 410 12.33 18.08 -23.45
CA LEU A 410 12.23 16.89 -22.61
C LEU A 410 12.60 15.64 -23.40
N SER A 411 13.61 14.92 -22.93
CA SER A 411 13.99 13.59 -23.43
C SER A 411 14.08 12.64 -22.23
N ILE A 412 13.11 11.74 -22.10
CA ILE A 412 13.02 10.84 -20.94
C ILE A 412 13.09 9.39 -21.38
N ARG A 413 14.08 8.67 -20.85
CA ARG A 413 14.23 7.23 -21.03
C ARG A 413 13.39 6.47 -19.99
N ALA A 414 12.55 5.56 -20.46
CA ALA A 414 11.80 4.61 -19.65
C ALA A 414 12.18 3.17 -20.03
N MET A 415 12.59 2.39 -19.05
CA MET A 415 12.91 0.98 -19.24
C MET A 415 11.64 0.13 -19.14
N VAL A 416 11.54 -0.92 -19.95
CA VAL A 416 10.52 -1.96 -19.83
C VAL A 416 10.91 -2.89 -18.69
N HIS A 417 10.52 -2.50 -17.47
CA HIS A 417 10.76 -3.15 -16.18
C HIS A 417 12.21 -3.65 -15.93
N ASP A 418 12.51 -4.10 -14.71
CA ASP A 418 13.88 -4.48 -14.32
C ASP A 418 14.23 -5.88 -14.84
N GLY A 419 14.72 -5.97 -16.07
CA GLY A 419 15.32 -7.20 -16.59
C GLY A 419 15.25 -7.37 -18.10
N HIS A 420 15.21 -8.64 -18.52
CA HIS A 420 15.03 -9.02 -19.92
C HIS A 420 13.58 -9.42 -20.14
N VAL A 421 12.98 -8.91 -21.20
CA VAL A 421 11.69 -9.38 -21.70
C VAL A 421 11.90 -10.40 -22.79
N ARG A 422 11.06 -11.43 -22.77
CA ARG A 422 11.00 -12.39 -23.87
C ARG A 422 10.23 -11.76 -25.03
N LEU A 423 10.95 -11.48 -26.10
CA LEU A 423 10.39 -11.07 -27.38
C LEU A 423 10.05 -12.31 -28.17
N VAL A 424 8.79 -12.41 -28.59
CA VAL A 424 8.28 -13.56 -29.31
C VAL A 424 7.59 -13.05 -30.57
N SER A 425 7.95 -13.64 -31.69
CA SER A 425 7.21 -13.44 -32.91
C SER A 425 5.78 -13.99 -32.76
N ARG A 426 4.78 -13.11 -32.81
CA ARG A 426 3.35 -13.45 -32.70
C ARG A 426 2.54 -12.62 -33.68
N GLU A 427 1.34 -13.09 -34.03
CA GLU A 427 0.40 -12.28 -34.79
C GLU A 427 -0.09 -11.06 -34.01
N GLU A 428 -0.24 -11.21 -32.70
CA GLU A 428 -0.65 -10.16 -31.78
C GLU A 428 0.53 -9.26 -31.37
N ALA A 429 0.25 -7.99 -31.14
CA ALA A 429 1.23 -7.05 -30.60
C ALA A 429 1.60 -7.42 -29.16
N GLN A 430 2.87 -7.31 -28.82
CA GLN A 430 3.31 -7.34 -27.42
C GLN A 430 3.10 -5.97 -26.80
N ALA A 431 2.74 -5.93 -25.52
CA ALA A 431 2.44 -4.70 -24.80
C ALA A 431 3.27 -4.60 -23.52
N TRP A 432 3.58 -3.37 -23.12
CA TRP A 432 4.28 -3.09 -21.88
C TRP A 432 3.76 -1.82 -21.23
N VAL A 433 3.77 -1.78 -19.90
CA VAL A 433 3.52 -0.58 -19.11
C VAL A 433 4.85 0.05 -18.73
N VAL A 434 5.02 1.32 -19.07
CA VAL A 434 6.18 2.12 -18.68
C VAL A 434 5.74 3.38 -17.96
N GLY A 435 6.54 3.85 -17.01
CA GLY A 435 6.32 5.10 -16.30
C GLY A 435 7.36 6.14 -16.68
N VAL A 436 6.90 7.37 -16.96
CA VAL A 436 7.73 8.53 -17.28
C VAL A 436 7.66 9.54 -16.12
N VAL A 437 8.82 9.97 -15.63
CA VAL A 437 8.89 10.94 -14.53
C VAL A 437 8.91 12.35 -15.12
N SER A 438 7.83 13.10 -14.93
CA SER A 438 7.71 14.50 -15.37
C SER A 438 6.74 15.26 -14.48
N THR A 439 6.86 16.58 -14.41
CA THR A 439 5.95 17.48 -13.68
C THR A 439 4.67 17.78 -14.45
N ILE A 440 4.74 17.75 -15.78
CA ILE A 440 3.60 17.88 -16.69
C ILE A 440 3.50 16.64 -17.58
N LYS A 441 2.27 16.33 -18.02
CA LYS A 441 2.06 15.28 -19.03
C LYS A 441 2.82 15.69 -20.30
N PRO A 442 3.85 14.92 -20.74
CA PRO A 442 4.59 15.24 -21.97
C PRO A 442 3.67 15.20 -23.20
N GLN A 443 3.87 16.12 -24.14
CA GLN A 443 3.27 16.05 -25.47
C GLN A 443 4.22 15.28 -26.38
N ILE A 444 3.99 13.98 -26.56
CA ILE A 444 4.97 13.13 -27.24
C ILE A 444 4.95 13.39 -28.75
N LYS A 445 6.10 13.76 -29.31
CA LYS A 445 6.31 13.93 -30.76
C LYS A 445 6.98 12.72 -31.38
N THR A 446 8.01 12.21 -30.71
CA THR A 446 8.83 11.08 -31.15
C THR A 446 9.08 10.11 -30.00
N ILE A 447 9.16 8.83 -30.34
CA ILE A 447 9.53 7.76 -29.42
C ILE A 447 10.70 7.01 -30.04
N ARG A 448 11.84 6.97 -29.34
CA ARG A 448 13.00 6.16 -29.75
C ARG A 448 12.99 4.83 -29.01
N LEU A 449 13.00 3.72 -29.75
CA LEU A 449 13.12 2.37 -29.22
C LEU A 449 14.59 1.95 -29.24
N SER A 450 15.12 1.50 -28.11
CA SER A 450 16.38 0.77 -28.05
C SER A 450 16.16 -0.60 -27.42
N TRP A 451 16.90 -1.59 -27.90
CA TRP A 451 16.86 -2.94 -27.35
C TRP A 451 18.26 -3.53 -27.28
N ILE A 452 18.48 -4.40 -26.30
CA ILE A 452 19.76 -5.09 -26.07
C ILE A 452 19.50 -6.57 -25.87
N SER A 453 19.90 -7.41 -26.83
CA SER A 453 19.75 -8.87 -26.77
C SER A 453 20.78 -9.52 -25.84
N LEU A 454 20.38 -10.58 -25.12
CA LEU A 454 21.32 -11.48 -24.44
C LEU A 454 22.17 -12.31 -25.42
N ASP A 455 21.61 -12.63 -26.58
CA ASP A 455 22.31 -13.32 -27.67
C ASP A 455 22.45 -12.38 -28.88
N ARG A 456 23.68 -11.97 -29.17
CA ARG A 456 24.00 -11.01 -30.24
C ARG A 456 23.71 -11.54 -31.65
N ASN A 457 23.48 -12.84 -31.80
CA ASN A 457 23.15 -13.42 -33.10
C ASN A 457 21.66 -13.29 -33.44
N LYS A 458 20.83 -12.93 -32.46
CA LYS A 458 19.38 -12.82 -32.62
C LYS A 458 19.01 -11.54 -33.36
N ARG A 459 18.03 -11.66 -34.24
CA ARG A 459 17.54 -10.58 -35.08
C ARG A 459 16.12 -10.20 -34.66
N LEU A 460 15.95 -8.94 -34.29
CA LEU A 460 14.62 -8.35 -34.10
C LEU A 460 14.19 -7.70 -35.42
N LYS A 461 13.01 -8.06 -35.93
CA LYS A 461 12.47 -7.49 -37.18
C LYS A 461 11.09 -6.92 -36.92
N LEU A 462 10.84 -5.70 -37.40
CA LEU A 462 9.50 -5.13 -37.39
C LEU A 462 8.66 -5.73 -38.52
N ALA A 463 7.37 -5.94 -38.25
CA ALA A 463 6.45 -6.32 -39.32
C ALA A 463 6.32 -5.16 -40.33
N PRO A 464 6.03 -5.45 -41.61
CA PRO A 464 5.68 -4.39 -42.56
C PRO A 464 4.53 -3.55 -41.99
N THR A 465 4.60 -2.24 -42.11
CA THR A 465 3.65 -1.27 -41.51
C THR A 465 3.53 -1.33 -39.98
N SER A 466 4.51 -1.90 -39.27
CA SER A 466 4.51 -1.91 -37.80
C SER A 466 4.38 -0.49 -37.25
N ARG A 467 3.37 -0.32 -36.39
CA ARG A 467 3.17 0.89 -35.60
C ARG A 467 3.45 0.59 -34.15
N LEU A 468 3.95 1.61 -33.48
CA LEU A 468 4.00 1.66 -32.04
C LEU A 468 2.74 2.39 -31.57
N THR A 469 1.81 1.66 -30.95
CA THR A 469 0.55 2.23 -30.45
C THR A 469 0.71 2.54 -28.97
N VAL A 470 0.35 3.75 -28.56
CA VAL A 470 0.55 4.27 -27.20
C VAL A 470 -0.79 4.66 -26.59
N TYR A 471 -0.99 4.28 -25.32
CA TYR A 471 -2.14 4.69 -24.53
C TYR A 471 -1.69 5.34 -23.21
N TYR A 472 -2.18 6.55 -22.93
CA TYR A 472 -1.91 7.25 -21.67
C TYR A 472 -2.83 6.74 -20.54
N MET A 473 -2.23 6.11 -19.54
CA MET A 473 -2.95 5.33 -18.54
C MET A 473 -3.39 6.10 -17.29
N ASN A 474 -2.93 7.34 -17.06
CA ASN A 474 -3.32 8.10 -15.85
C ASN A 474 -4.71 8.75 -15.99
N ARG A 475 -5.68 8.01 -16.53
CA ARG A 475 -7.07 8.43 -16.71
C ARG A 475 -7.98 7.24 -16.49
N ILE A 476 -9.12 7.50 -15.85
CA ILE A 476 -10.18 6.52 -15.66
C ILE A 476 -11.25 6.79 -16.71
N ILE A 477 -11.25 5.99 -17.78
CA ILE A 477 -12.22 6.09 -18.88
C ILE A 477 -12.86 4.72 -19.16
N PRO A 478 -14.12 4.66 -19.58
CA PRO A 478 -14.76 3.40 -19.97
C PRO A 478 -14.07 2.73 -21.16
N THR A 479 -14.05 1.40 -21.20
CA THR A 479 -13.47 0.61 -22.31
C THR A 479 -13.90 1.09 -23.70
N ARG A 480 -15.19 1.44 -23.86
CA ARG A 480 -15.76 1.92 -25.14
C ARG A 480 -15.08 3.18 -25.69
N ASP A 481 -14.46 3.96 -24.81
CA ASP A 481 -13.81 5.22 -25.15
C ASP A 481 -12.28 5.09 -25.27
N LYS A 482 -11.68 3.97 -24.81
CA LYS A 482 -10.22 3.76 -24.80
C LYS A 482 -9.58 3.97 -26.18
N ASN A 483 -10.19 3.43 -27.23
CA ASN A 483 -9.67 3.51 -28.59
C ASN A 483 -9.57 4.95 -29.12
N LYS A 484 -10.32 5.91 -28.56
CA LYS A 484 -10.27 7.33 -28.96
C LYS A 484 -9.00 8.05 -28.46
N TYR A 485 -8.27 7.43 -27.54
CA TYR A 485 -7.08 7.98 -26.89
C TYR A 485 -5.81 7.19 -27.22
N LEU A 486 -5.86 6.32 -28.23
CA LEU A 486 -4.68 5.67 -28.78
C LEU A 486 -3.97 6.65 -29.72
N GLU A 487 -2.65 6.69 -29.60
CA GLU A 487 -1.77 7.45 -30.49
C GLU A 487 -0.85 6.46 -31.22
N ASP A 488 -0.76 6.56 -32.54
CA ASP A 488 0.11 5.71 -33.35
C ASP A 488 1.42 6.45 -33.66
N PHE A 489 2.52 5.70 -33.68
CA PHE A 489 3.82 6.19 -34.09
C PHE A 489 4.40 5.23 -35.13
N CYS A 490 4.77 5.78 -36.28
CA CYS A 490 5.29 5.04 -37.43
C CYS A 490 6.82 5.11 -37.42
N GLY A 491 7.46 3.96 -37.64
CA GLY A 491 8.91 3.82 -37.66
C GLY A 491 9.39 3.13 -38.95
N PRO A 492 10.70 2.88 -39.07
CA PRO A 492 11.26 2.18 -40.22
C PRO A 492 10.82 0.72 -40.27
N GLU A 493 10.82 0.12 -41.46
CA GLU A 493 10.55 -1.30 -41.66
C GLU A 493 11.85 -2.11 -41.72
N GLY A 494 11.78 -3.39 -41.33
CA GLY A 494 12.89 -4.33 -41.50
C GLY A 494 13.66 -4.63 -40.21
N LEU A 495 14.95 -4.93 -40.38
CA LEU A 495 15.82 -5.38 -39.29
C LEU A 495 16.08 -4.22 -38.33
N LEU A 496 15.89 -4.47 -37.03
CA LEU A 496 16.28 -3.54 -35.98
C LEU A 496 17.70 -3.89 -35.50
N PRO A 497 18.67 -2.97 -35.60
CA PRO A 497 20.01 -3.20 -35.08
C PRO A 497 20.00 -3.29 -33.55
N ASP A 498 20.78 -4.23 -33.00
CA ASP A 498 21.01 -4.37 -31.55
C ASP A 498 21.78 -3.14 -31.05
N ARG A 499 21.36 -2.55 -29.92
CA ARG A 499 21.98 -1.35 -29.29
C ARG A 499 21.92 -0.05 -30.09
N GLU A 500 21.13 0.00 -31.15
CA GLU A 500 20.82 1.24 -31.85
C GLU A 500 19.43 1.75 -31.48
N GLU A 501 19.23 3.06 -31.62
CA GLU A 501 17.95 3.71 -31.37
C GLU A 501 17.17 3.87 -32.67
N ILE A 502 15.93 3.40 -32.66
CA ILE A 502 15.02 3.48 -33.79
C ILE A 502 13.93 4.51 -33.49
N ILE A 503 13.77 5.46 -34.39
CA ILE A 503 12.84 6.57 -34.23
C ILE A 503 11.46 6.19 -34.77
N PHE A 504 10.43 6.35 -33.94
CA PHE A 504 9.03 6.33 -34.32
C PHE A 504 8.46 7.74 -34.19
N ALA A 505 7.87 8.26 -35.27
CA ALA A 505 7.25 9.58 -35.32
C ALA A 505 5.73 9.45 -35.40
N LYS A 506 5.01 10.43 -34.83
CA LYS A 506 3.56 10.41 -34.79
C LYS A 506 2.93 10.28 -36.19
N CYS A 507 1.96 9.38 -36.30
CA CYS A 507 1.08 9.14 -37.44
C CYS A 507 -0.32 8.75 -36.91
#